data_AF-C9MRT5-F1
#
_entry.id   AF-C9MRT5-F1
#
_cell.length_a   1.000
_cell.length_b   1.000
_cell.length_c   1.000
_cell.angle_alpha   90.00
_cell.angle_beta   90.00
_cell.angle_gamma   90.00
#
_symmetry.space_group_name_H-M   'P 1'
#
loop_
_entity.id
_entity.type
_entity.pdbx_description
1 polymer ?
#
loop_
_entity_poly.entity_id
_entity_poly.type
_entity_poly.pdbx_seq_one_letter_code
_entity_poly.pdbx_strand_id
1 'polypeptide(L)'
;MKDLTVSNIERQNVLNNRFAINKIQEQLDIPGMLFEGEYWLTKKMVAEIYGVDVSTIDRYLASNGDELKHNGYVLCKGKSLKEFKLQFAHLINEASKTTQLGLFNFRAFLNMGMLLTESERAKKLRSMILDLVIATIHEKTGGGTKFINRRDRNYIPAAITEENYRKNLTSVISQYVQGHQTYKYAQVTDLIYKAVFKENAKEYREILRLDSKDNVRHTLYAEVLLVISSFENGVGAVIQEECKQNGKVKLTIEEVERIVGELAEHPMQKPYLNDARSKMASRDFSFRDAYHGNIGEYLQAVSPEEFERFIGDQSVDFDRILENNKDVLKRLKQAEDE
;
A
#
# COMPACT_ATOMS: atom_id res chain seq x y z
N MET A 1 10.16 3.71 12.13
CA MET A 1 9.40 4.65 12.96
C MET A 1 8.66 5.56 12.00
N LYS A 2 7.32 5.51 11.99
CA LYS A 2 6.50 6.32 11.11
C LYS A 2 6.52 7.77 11.60
N ASP A 3 7.02 8.69 10.79
CA ASP A 3 7.13 10.11 11.18
C ASP A 3 6.16 10.97 10.36
N LEU A 4 4.95 11.10 10.91
CA LEU A 4 3.88 11.89 10.33
C LEU A 4 4.24 13.38 10.19
N THR A 5 5.25 13.88 10.91
CA THR A 5 5.66 15.29 10.82
C THR A 5 6.48 15.57 9.56
N VAL A 6 7.14 14.55 9.02
CA VAL A 6 8.01 14.67 7.84
C VAL A 6 7.36 14.08 6.60
N SER A 7 6.77 12.89 6.70
CA SER A 7 6.33 12.13 5.54
C SER A 7 4.88 12.44 5.12
N ASN A 8 4.72 13.10 3.96
CA ASN A 8 3.40 13.30 3.35
C ASN A 8 2.75 11.94 2.98
N ILE A 9 3.53 10.99 2.47
CA ILE A 9 3.01 9.66 2.11
C ILE A 9 2.37 8.97 3.33
N GLU A 10 3.00 9.05 4.49
CA GLU A 10 2.45 8.46 5.71
C GLU A 10 1.18 9.18 6.17
N ARG A 11 1.16 10.52 6.10
CA ARG A 11 -0.06 11.28 6.36
C ARG A 11 -1.19 10.89 5.41
N GLN A 12 -0.92 10.76 4.12
CA GLN A 12 -1.95 10.31 3.16
C GLN A 12 -2.38 8.87 3.42
N ASN A 13 -1.49 7.95 3.79
CA ASN A 13 -1.87 6.58 4.16
C ASN A 13 -2.84 6.57 5.35
N VAL A 14 -2.59 7.37 6.37
CA VAL A 14 -3.51 7.54 7.51
C VAL A 14 -4.86 8.08 7.02
N LEU A 15 -4.84 9.18 6.29
CA LEU A 15 -6.07 9.88 5.90
C LEU A 15 -6.91 9.07 4.89
N ASN A 16 -6.27 8.30 4.01
CA ASN A 16 -6.94 7.45 3.02
C ASN A 16 -7.54 6.18 3.64
N ASN A 17 -7.10 5.80 4.85
CA ASN A 17 -7.68 4.69 5.58
C ASN A 17 -8.99 5.12 6.28
N ARG A 18 -10.09 5.13 5.52
CA ARG A 18 -11.43 5.49 6.04
C ARG A 18 -11.84 4.72 7.29
N PHE A 19 -11.41 3.47 7.43
CA PHE A 19 -11.71 2.63 8.59
C PHE A 19 -11.05 3.15 9.85
N ALA A 20 -9.78 3.56 9.75
CA ALA A 20 -9.06 4.15 10.87
C ALA A 20 -9.63 5.54 11.19
N ILE A 21 -9.94 6.35 10.17
CA ILE A 21 -10.51 7.69 10.35
C ILE A 21 -11.83 7.64 11.11
N ASN A 22 -12.72 6.69 10.79
CA ASN A 22 -13.98 6.53 11.52
C ASN A 22 -13.75 6.22 13.01
N LYS A 23 -12.81 5.31 13.33
CA LYS A 23 -12.47 5.01 14.73
C LYS A 23 -11.82 6.17 15.46
N ILE A 24 -10.95 6.92 14.78
CA ILE A 24 -10.33 8.13 15.32
C ILE A 24 -11.41 9.17 15.63
N GLN A 25 -12.41 9.31 14.75
CA GLN A 25 -13.54 10.23 14.96
C GLN A 25 -14.39 9.82 16.17
N GLU A 26 -14.72 8.54 16.30
CA GLU A 26 -15.48 7.99 17.44
C GLU A 26 -14.75 8.20 18.77
N GLN A 27 -13.42 8.10 18.79
CA GLN A 27 -12.64 8.22 20.02
C GLN A 27 -12.36 9.66 20.44
N LEU A 28 -12.23 10.60 19.50
CA LEU A 28 -11.80 11.97 19.81
C LEU A 28 -12.93 12.90 20.25
N ASP A 29 -14.19 12.55 19.98
CA ASP A 29 -15.40 13.35 20.31
C ASP A 29 -15.20 14.87 20.12
N ILE A 30 -14.75 15.25 18.91
CA ILE A 30 -14.35 16.63 18.63
C ILE A 30 -15.59 17.48 18.35
N PRO A 31 -15.73 18.66 18.97
CA PRO A 31 -16.79 19.59 18.62
C PRO A 31 -16.62 20.07 17.18
N GLY A 32 -17.68 19.93 16.37
CA GLY A 32 -17.73 20.41 15.00
C GLY A 32 -19.05 21.10 14.70
N MET A 33 -19.04 22.06 13.79
CA MET A 33 -20.26 22.69 13.29
C MET A 33 -20.75 21.94 12.05
N LEU A 34 -21.92 21.32 12.16
CA LEU A 34 -22.54 20.61 11.04
C LEU A 34 -23.06 21.62 10.00
N PHE A 35 -22.38 21.75 8.87
CA PHE A 35 -22.73 22.67 7.79
C PHE A 35 -22.64 21.95 6.45
N GLU A 36 -23.69 22.08 5.62
CA GLU A 36 -23.79 21.42 4.31
C GLU A 36 -23.57 19.88 4.36
N GLY A 37 -23.92 19.25 5.48
CA GLY A 37 -23.83 17.79 5.66
C GLY A 37 -22.47 17.28 6.15
N GLU A 38 -21.50 18.16 6.44
CA GLU A 38 -20.19 17.80 6.96
C GLU A 38 -19.87 18.62 8.24
N TYR A 39 -19.03 18.07 9.12
CA TYR A 39 -18.58 18.78 10.32
C TYR A 39 -17.36 19.64 10.02
N TRP A 40 -17.46 20.92 10.33
CA TRP A 40 -16.42 21.92 10.09
C TRP A 40 -15.89 22.54 11.37
N LEU A 41 -14.59 22.85 11.37
CA LEU A 41 -13.89 23.58 12.41
C LEU A 41 -13.28 24.86 11.86
N THR A 42 -13.39 25.95 12.61
CA THR A 42 -12.68 27.20 12.27
C THR A 42 -11.21 27.13 12.67
N LYS A 43 -10.37 27.98 12.07
CA LYS A 43 -8.97 28.17 12.50
C LYS A 43 -8.83 28.36 14.02
N LYS A 44 -9.74 29.13 14.64
CA LYS A 44 -9.73 29.37 16.10
C LYS A 44 -9.95 28.08 16.89
N MET A 45 -10.95 27.28 16.51
CA MET A 45 -11.22 26.00 17.15
C MET A 45 -10.05 25.04 17.00
N VAL A 46 -9.47 24.95 15.80
CA VAL A 46 -8.29 24.11 15.55
C VAL A 46 -7.11 24.54 16.42
N ALA A 47 -6.84 25.85 16.51
CA ALA A 47 -5.79 26.40 17.36
C ALA A 47 -6.03 26.08 18.85
N GLU A 48 -7.27 26.24 19.33
CA GLU A 48 -7.67 25.93 20.70
C GLU A 48 -7.54 24.43 21.02
N ILE A 49 -8.02 23.55 20.14
CA ILE A 49 -7.93 22.09 20.32
C ILE A 49 -6.47 21.67 20.42
N TYR A 50 -5.60 22.17 19.53
CA TYR A 50 -4.18 21.86 19.55
C TYR A 50 -3.38 22.67 20.58
N GLY A 51 -3.98 23.64 21.27
CA GLY A 51 -3.29 24.47 22.25
C GLY A 51 -2.14 25.28 21.65
N VAL A 52 -2.36 25.85 20.46
CA VAL A 52 -1.41 26.72 19.75
C VAL A 52 -2.06 28.04 19.39
N ASP A 53 -1.26 29.04 19.03
CA ASP A 53 -1.78 30.31 18.52
C ASP A 53 -2.37 30.17 17.12
N VAL A 54 -3.37 31.00 16.80
CA VAL A 54 -3.95 31.06 15.44
C VAL A 54 -2.89 31.41 14.39
N SER A 55 -1.89 32.23 14.75
CA SER A 55 -0.75 32.57 13.89
C SER A 55 0.08 31.34 13.52
N THR A 56 0.18 30.35 14.40
CA THR A 56 0.83 29.06 14.12
C THR A 56 0.06 28.30 13.06
N ILE A 57 -1.27 28.22 13.18
CA ILE A 57 -2.13 27.61 12.15
C ILE A 57 -1.95 28.31 10.80
N ASP A 58 -1.90 29.65 10.80
CA ASP A 58 -1.67 30.43 9.57
C ASP A 58 -0.30 30.15 8.94
N ARG A 59 0.75 29.98 9.75
CA ARG A 59 2.08 29.59 9.25
C ARG A 59 2.06 28.23 8.56
N TYR A 60 1.43 27.21 9.15
CA TYR A 60 1.33 25.89 8.54
C TYR A 60 0.44 25.87 7.31
N LEU A 61 -0.63 26.68 7.29
CA LEU A 61 -1.45 26.88 6.09
C LEU A 61 -0.66 27.54 4.95
N ALA A 62 0.25 28.46 5.26
CA ALA A 62 1.09 29.11 4.26
C ALA A 62 2.14 28.14 3.67
N SER A 63 2.74 27.28 4.49
CA SER A 63 3.77 26.33 4.04
C SER A 63 3.23 25.02 3.47
N ASN A 64 2.04 24.58 3.87
CA ASN A 64 1.44 23.29 3.48
C ASN A 64 0.05 23.44 2.84
N GLY A 65 -0.22 24.61 2.24
CA GLY A 65 -1.56 24.97 1.78
C GLY A 65 -2.14 24.00 0.74
N ASP A 66 -1.32 23.47 -0.17
CA ASP A 66 -1.78 22.54 -1.21
C ASP A 66 -2.19 21.19 -0.61
N GLU A 67 -1.40 20.66 0.32
CA GLU A 67 -1.73 19.42 1.05
C GLU A 67 -2.99 19.59 1.89
N LEU A 68 -3.10 20.68 2.65
CA LEU A 68 -4.25 20.92 3.52
C LEU A 68 -5.53 21.15 2.71
N LYS A 69 -5.47 21.87 1.58
CA LYS A 69 -6.61 22.04 0.67
C LYS A 69 -7.04 20.71 0.07
N HIS A 70 -6.09 19.91 -0.40
CA HIS A 70 -6.37 18.57 -0.90
C HIS A 70 -7.07 17.70 0.16
N ASN A 71 -6.69 17.89 1.42
CA ASN A 71 -7.24 17.13 2.55
C ASN A 71 -8.46 17.77 3.22
N GLY A 72 -9.06 18.83 2.64
CA GLY A 72 -10.35 19.37 3.08
C GLY A 72 -10.30 20.70 3.84
N TYR A 73 -9.21 21.45 3.74
CA TYR A 73 -9.18 22.85 4.15
C TYR A 73 -9.78 23.75 3.05
N VAL A 74 -10.77 24.58 3.41
CA VAL A 74 -11.43 25.49 2.47
C VAL A 74 -11.48 26.91 3.00
N LEU A 75 -11.46 27.88 2.09
CA LEU A 75 -11.75 29.27 2.41
C LEU A 75 -13.22 29.55 2.08
N CYS A 76 -14.08 29.54 3.10
CA CYS A 76 -15.49 29.88 3.00
C CYS A 76 -15.65 31.39 2.75
N LYS A 77 -16.33 31.76 1.64
CA LYS A 77 -16.49 33.15 1.17
C LYS A 77 -17.88 33.37 0.58
N GLY A 78 -18.23 34.63 0.34
CA GLY A 78 -19.41 34.99 -0.45
C GLY A 78 -20.73 34.50 0.17
N LYS A 79 -21.53 33.78 -0.63
CA LYS A 79 -22.85 33.25 -0.21
C LYS A 79 -22.74 32.20 0.90
N SER A 80 -21.86 31.22 0.73
CA SER A 80 -21.64 30.15 1.73
C SER A 80 -21.22 30.74 3.09
N LEU A 81 -20.37 31.78 3.11
CA LEU A 81 -20.00 32.46 4.36
C LEU A 81 -21.18 33.17 5.03
N LYS A 82 -22.09 33.76 4.25
CA LYS A 82 -23.31 34.39 4.81
C LYS A 82 -24.20 33.32 5.45
N GLU A 83 -24.42 32.20 4.77
CA GLU A 83 -25.23 31.08 5.28
C GLU A 83 -24.59 30.44 6.51
N PHE A 84 -23.27 30.23 6.51
CA PHE A 84 -22.53 29.74 7.66
C PHE A 84 -22.66 30.67 8.87
N LYS A 85 -22.48 31.99 8.67
CA LYS A 85 -22.64 32.97 9.75
C LYS A 85 -24.08 33.03 10.28
N LEU A 86 -25.09 32.89 9.42
CA LEU A 86 -26.48 32.84 9.86
C LEU A 86 -26.72 31.70 10.87
N GLN A 87 -26.04 30.56 10.69
CA GLN A 87 -26.17 29.41 11.59
C GLN A 87 -25.26 29.52 12.83
N PHE A 88 -24.01 29.97 12.66
CA PHE A 88 -22.97 29.80 13.67
C PHE A 88 -22.31 31.10 14.17
N ALA A 89 -22.80 32.30 13.79
CA ALA A 89 -22.19 33.57 14.20
C ALA A 89 -22.01 33.71 15.72
N HIS A 90 -22.94 33.16 16.51
CA HIS A 90 -22.90 33.18 17.97
C HIS A 90 -21.76 32.32 18.55
N LEU A 91 -21.28 31.30 17.83
CA LEU A 91 -20.21 30.39 18.29
C LEU A 91 -18.82 30.86 17.89
N ILE A 92 -18.68 31.49 16.72
CA ILE A 92 -17.36 31.81 16.15
C ILE A 92 -16.73 33.10 16.73
N ASN A 93 -17.52 33.92 17.44
CA ASN A 93 -17.13 35.21 18.02
C ASN A 93 -16.22 36.01 17.06
N GLU A 94 -16.59 36.04 15.77
CA GLU A 94 -15.87 36.74 14.73
C GLU A 94 -16.55 38.07 14.43
N ALA A 95 -15.74 39.11 14.23
CA ALA A 95 -16.24 40.42 13.82
C ALA A 95 -17.10 40.29 12.56
N SER A 96 -18.26 40.95 12.54
CA SER A 96 -19.23 40.86 11.43
C SER A 96 -18.63 41.20 10.06
N LYS A 97 -17.49 41.92 10.03
CA LYS A 97 -16.77 42.38 8.85
C LYS A 97 -15.88 41.34 8.15
N THR A 98 -15.69 40.13 8.69
CA THR A 98 -14.84 39.11 8.04
C THR A 98 -15.41 38.67 6.69
N THR A 99 -14.65 38.81 5.59
CA THR A 99 -15.08 38.46 4.23
C THR A 99 -14.68 37.05 3.79
N GLN A 100 -13.84 36.37 4.57
CA GLN A 100 -13.39 35.00 4.33
C GLN A 100 -13.11 34.26 5.64
N LEU A 101 -13.52 33.00 5.73
CA LEU A 101 -13.31 32.15 6.91
C LEU A 101 -12.64 30.84 6.50
N GLY A 102 -11.53 30.50 7.16
CA GLY A 102 -10.87 29.21 6.96
C GLY A 102 -11.58 28.11 7.74
N LEU A 103 -12.02 27.07 7.04
CA LEU A 103 -12.71 25.90 7.60
C LEU A 103 -11.91 24.63 7.32
N PHE A 104 -11.87 23.75 8.31
CA PHE A 104 -11.29 22.41 8.23
C PHE A 104 -12.40 21.40 8.40
N ASN A 105 -12.49 20.42 7.50
CA ASN A 105 -13.20 19.20 7.85
C ASN A 105 -12.32 18.31 8.74
N PHE A 106 -12.86 17.16 9.15
CA PHE A 106 -12.15 16.25 10.04
C PHE A 106 -10.81 15.77 9.46
N ARG A 107 -10.77 15.48 8.15
CA ARG A 107 -9.55 15.05 7.46
C ARG A 107 -8.46 16.13 7.51
N ALA A 108 -8.79 17.38 7.19
CA ALA A 108 -7.85 18.49 7.25
C ALA A 108 -7.44 18.83 8.69
N PHE A 109 -8.34 18.67 9.65
CA PHE A 109 -8.04 18.82 11.07
C PHE A 109 -6.97 17.82 11.53
N LEU A 110 -7.12 16.53 11.19
CA LEU A 110 -6.11 15.52 11.51
C LEU A 110 -4.80 15.81 10.79
N ASN A 111 -4.86 16.22 9.51
CA ASN A 111 -3.68 16.61 8.74
C ASN A 111 -2.90 17.74 9.42
N MET A 112 -3.59 18.78 9.92
CA MET A 112 -2.96 19.86 10.68
C MET A 112 -2.25 19.33 11.94
N GLY A 113 -2.91 18.44 12.69
CA GLY A 113 -2.30 17.80 13.86
C GLY A 113 -1.08 16.95 13.54
N MET A 114 -1.05 16.33 12.36
CA MET A 114 0.12 15.58 11.89
C MET A 114 1.30 16.48 11.53
N LEU A 115 1.05 17.72 11.09
CA LEU A 115 2.08 18.70 10.75
C LEU A 115 2.63 19.46 11.97
N LEU A 116 1.79 19.75 12.97
CA LEU A 116 2.15 20.57 14.13
C LEU A 116 3.22 19.93 15.02
N THR A 117 4.49 20.31 14.84
CA THR A 117 5.61 19.75 15.62
C THR A 117 5.70 20.30 17.05
N GLU A 118 5.29 21.56 17.26
CA GLU A 118 5.44 22.29 18.52
C GLU A 118 4.28 22.12 19.52
N SER A 119 3.25 21.35 19.17
CA SER A 119 2.08 21.12 20.04
C SER A 119 2.15 19.77 20.75
N GLU A 120 2.17 19.80 22.08
CA GLU A 120 2.06 18.58 22.90
C GLU A 120 0.73 17.86 22.71
N ARG A 121 -0.36 18.59 22.43
CA ARG A 121 -1.66 17.98 22.11
C ARG A 121 -1.64 17.30 20.75
N ALA A 122 -1.02 17.93 19.75
CA ALA A 122 -0.82 17.33 18.44
C ALA A 122 0.09 16.10 18.50
N LYS A 123 1.12 16.11 19.35
CA LYS A 123 1.99 14.95 19.61
C LYS A 123 1.20 13.76 20.17
N LYS A 124 0.36 13.99 21.19
CA LYS A 124 -0.53 12.95 21.74
C LYS A 124 -1.52 12.43 20.70
N LEU A 125 -2.09 13.32 19.90
CA LEU A 125 -2.99 12.95 18.80
C LEU A 125 -2.27 12.05 17.77
N ARG A 126 -1.05 12.42 17.33
CA ARG A 126 -0.27 11.60 16.37
C ARG A 126 -0.02 10.19 16.89
N SER A 127 0.35 10.05 18.18
CA SER A 127 0.52 8.73 18.79
C SER A 127 -0.78 7.92 18.75
N MET A 128 -1.90 8.51 19.18
CA MET A 128 -3.21 7.85 19.13
C MET A 128 -3.61 7.45 17.70
N ILE A 129 -3.39 8.33 16.71
CA ILE A 129 -3.66 8.05 15.30
C ILE A 129 -2.88 6.82 14.85
N LEU A 130 -1.58 6.75 15.13
CA LEU A 130 -0.75 5.62 14.73
C LEU A 130 -1.22 4.32 15.40
N ASP A 131 -1.53 4.37 16.69
CA ASP A 131 -2.03 3.21 17.44
C ASP A 131 -3.37 2.72 16.86
N LEU A 132 -4.30 3.64 16.55
CA LEU A 132 -5.60 3.30 15.97
C LEU A 132 -5.50 2.77 14.54
N VAL A 133 -4.58 3.30 13.73
CA VAL A 133 -4.33 2.79 12.38
C VAL A 133 -3.81 1.36 12.45
N ILE A 134 -2.84 1.09 13.33
CA ILE A 134 -2.30 -0.26 13.55
C ILE A 134 -3.41 -1.20 14.04
N ALA A 135 -4.14 -0.80 15.09
CA ALA A 135 -5.24 -1.60 15.64
C ALA A 135 -6.32 -1.89 14.60
N THR A 136 -6.66 -0.91 13.76
CA THR A 136 -7.66 -1.07 12.69
C THR A 136 -7.19 -2.09 11.66
N ILE A 137 -5.94 -2.01 11.20
CA ILE A 137 -5.40 -2.97 10.23
C ILE A 137 -5.40 -4.38 10.84
N HIS A 138 -4.96 -4.55 12.10
CA HIS A 138 -4.97 -5.86 12.76
C HIS A 138 -6.38 -6.41 12.93
N GLU A 139 -7.33 -5.61 13.38
CA GLU A 139 -8.73 -6.05 13.54
C GLU A 139 -9.33 -6.47 12.20
N LYS A 140 -9.16 -5.67 11.14
CA LYS A 140 -9.70 -5.98 9.82
C LYS A 140 -9.04 -7.18 9.15
N THR A 141 -7.78 -7.47 9.50
CA THR A 141 -7.04 -8.62 8.96
C THR A 141 -7.12 -9.88 9.84
N GLY A 142 -7.77 -9.85 11.00
CA GLY A 142 -7.85 -10.99 11.91
C GLY A 142 -6.55 -11.27 12.68
N GLY A 143 -5.73 -10.24 12.89
CA GLY A 143 -4.53 -10.27 13.73
C GLY A 143 -3.21 -10.44 12.97
N GLY A 144 -3.22 -10.79 11.68
CA GLY A 144 -2.01 -11.03 10.89
C GLY A 144 -2.01 -10.35 9.52
N THR A 145 -0.95 -9.62 9.20
CA THR A 145 -0.79 -8.88 7.93
C THR A 145 0.15 -9.56 6.93
N LYS A 146 0.86 -10.63 7.36
CA LYS A 146 1.80 -11.42 6.55
C LYS A 146 1.18 -11.85 5.21
N PHE A 147 -0.06 -12.34 5.23
CA PHE A 147 -0.78 -12.82 4.04
C PHE A 147 -1.92 -11.89 3.59
N ILE A 148 -1.82 -10.59 3.86
CA ILE A 148 -2.87 -9.63 3.47
C ILE A 148 -3.15 -9.61 1.96
N ASN A 149 -2.14 -9.91 1.14
CA ASN A 149 -2.25 -10.09 -0.31
C ASN A 149 -3.32 -11.10 -0.71
N ARG A 150 -3.58 -12.12 0.12
CA ARG A 150 -4.61 -13.14 -0.16
C ARG A 150 -6.01 -12.60 -0.08
N ARG A 151 -6.23 -11.46 0.58
CA ARG A 151 -7.55 -10.85 0.72
C ARG A 151 -8.06 -10.17 -0.55
N ASP A 152 -7.22 -10.09 -1.58
CA ASP A 152 -7.60 -9.63 -2.90
C ASP A 152 -8.28 -10.73 -3.70
N ARG A 153 -9.46 -10.44 -4.26
CA ARG A 153 -10.22 -11.35 -5.15
C ARG A 153 -9.39 -11.90 -6.33
N ASN A 154 -8.40 -11.13 -6.80
CA ASN A 154 -7.55 -11.52 -7.93
C ASN A 154 -6.35 -12.38 -7.52
N TYR A 155 -6.11 -12.58 -6.22
CA TYR A 155 -4.94 -13.30 -5.73
C TYR A 155 -4.93 -14.78 -6.16
N ILE A 156 -6.02 -15.51 -5.91
CA ILE A 156 -6.07 -16.95 -6.20
C ILE A 156 -5.86 -17.25 -7.70
N PRO A 157 -6.56 -16.57 -8.64
CA PRO A 157 -6.28 -16.75 -10.07
C PRO A 157 -4.81 -16.47 -10.43
N ALA A 158 -4.22 -15.40 -9.88
CA ALA A 158 -2.82 -15.05 -10.15
C ALA A 158 -1.84 -16.10 -9.59
N ALA A 159 -2.10 -16.63 -8.39
CA ALA A 159 -1.28 -17.65 -7.76
C ALA A 159 -1.30 -18.99 -8.53
N ILE A 160 -2.48 -19.43 -8.99
CA ILE A 160 -2.62 -20.64 -9.82
C ILE A 160 -1.87 -20.46 -11.15
N THR A 161 -2.02 -19.30 -11.78
CA THR A 161 -1.36 -18.98 -13.05
C THR A 161 0.16 -18.98 -12.88
N GLU A 162 0.68 -18.34 -11.83
CA GLU A 162 2.10 -18.32 -11.51
C GLU A 162 2.67 -19.72 -11.30
N GLU A 163 1.96 -20.61 -10.58
CA GLU A 163 2.44 -21.97 -10.35
C GLU A 163 2.66 -22.74 -11.67
N ASN A 164 1.79 -22.53 -12.65
CA ASN A 164 1.92 -23.14 -13.98
C ASN A 164 3.14 -22.59 -14.75
N TYR A 165 3.33 -21.26 -14.77
CA TYR A 165 4.48 -20.66 -15.43
C TYR A 165 5.81 -21.03 -14.77
N ARG A 166 5.83 -21.14 -13.44
CA ARG A 166 6.99 -21.62 -12.69
C ARG A 166 7.35 -23.06 -13.06
N LYS A 167 6.37 -23.96 -13.17
CA LYS A 167 6.60 -25.35 -13.62
C LYS A 167 7.19 -25.38 -15.03
N ASN A 168 6.66 -24.56 -15.94
CA ASN A 168 7.17 -24.45 -17.31
C ASN A 168 8.63 -23.96 -17.31
N LEU A 169 8.94 -22.86 -16.62
CA LEU A 169 10.30 -22.33 -16.53
C LEU A 169 11.26 -23.34 -15.90
N THR A 170 10.83 -24.06 -14.86
CA THR A 170 11.66 -25.10 -14.22
C THR A 170 12.00 -26.22 -15.22
N SER A 171 11.05 -26.63 -16.06
CA SER A 171 11.30 -27.58 -17.15
C SER A 171 12.32 -27.04 -18.16
N VAL A 172 12.17 -25.77 -18.56
CA VAL A 172 13.13 -25.10 -19.46
C VAL A 172 14.53 -25.07 -18.87
N ILE A 173 14.68 -24.60 -17.63
CA ILE A 173 15.98 -24.52 -16.95
C ILE A 173 16.62 -25.91 -16.84
N SER A 174 15.83 -26.95 -16.55
CA SER A 174 16.32 -28.33 -16.46
C SER A 174 16.97 -28.78 -17.77
N GLN A 175 16.27 -28.55 -18.89
CA GLN A 175 16.64 -29.02 -20.22
C GLN A 175 17.75 -28.17 -20.86
N TYR A 176 17.68 -26.85 -20.72
CA TYR A 176 18.41 -25.92 -21.59
C TYR A 176 19.43 -25.04 -20.87
N VAL A 177 19.56 -25.13 -19.54
CA VAL A 177 20.50 -24.30 -18.76
C VAL A 177 21.54 -25.18 -18.04
N GLN A 178 22.79 -24.75 -18.11
CA GLN A 178 23.94 -25.34 -17.43
C GLN A 178 23.88 -25.09 -15.90
N GLY A 179 24.78 -25.73 -15.16
CA GLY A 179 24.90 -25.55 -13.71
C GLY A 179 24.36 -26.72 -12.90
N HIS A 180 24.51 -26.60 -11.58
CA HIS A 180 24.19 -27.67 -10.63
C HIS A 180 22.69 -28.03 -10.66
N GLN A 181 22.37 -29.32 -10.56
CA GLN A 181 21.00 -29.85 -10.67
C GLN A 181 19.96 -29.14 -9.82
N THR A 182 20.33 -28.60 -8.65
CA THR A 182 19.40 -27.94 -7.71
C THR A 182 19.59 -26.43 -7.63
N TYR A 183 20.82 -25.93 -7.76
CA TYR A 183 21.13 -24.53 -7.46
C TYR A 183 20.72 -23.60 -8.60
N LYS A 184 20.78 -24.07 -9.85
CA LYS A 184 20.47 -23.25 -11.03
C LYS A 184 19.05 -22.66 -11.01
N TYR A 185 18.08 -23.35 -10.42
CA TYR A 185 16.71 -22.84 -10.30
C TYR A 185 16.62 -21.63 -9.37
N ALA A 186 17.33 -21.69 -8.24
CA ALA A 186 17.38 -20.57 -7.30
C ALA A 186 18.10 -19.36 -7.92
N GLN A 187 19.21 -19.60 -8.62
CA GLN A 187 19.94 -18.55 -9.33
C GLN A 187 19.07 -17.83 -10.36
N VAL A 188 18.39 -18.58 -11.25
CA VAL A 188 17.52 -17.97 -12.27
C VAL A 188 16.32 -17.26 -11.64
N THR A 189 15.75 -17.82 -10.56
CA THR A 189 14.67 -17.15 -9.81
C THR A 189 15.14 -15.82 -9.22
N ASP A 190 16.33 -15.79 -8.62
CA ASP A 190 16.90 -14.56 -8.05
C ASP A 190 17.25 -13.52 -9.12
N LEU A 191 17.67 -13.94 -10.33
CA LEU A 191 17.84 -13.03 -11.46
C LEU A 191 16.51 -12.34 -11.82
N ILE A 192 15.42 -13.12 -11.90
CA ILE A 192 14.08 -12.57 -12.16
C ILE A 192 13.66 -11.65 -11.02
N TYR A 193 13.87 -12.02 -9.75
CA TYR A 193 13.49 -11.17 -8.63
C TYR A 193 14.27 -9.85 -8.61
N LYS A 194 15.58 -9.88 -8.88
CA LYS A 194 16.38 -8.66 -8.99
C LYS A 194 15.91 -7.78 -10.14
N ALA A 195 15.55 -8.37 -11.28
CA ALA A 195 15.00 -7.63 -12.40
C ALA A 195 13.64 -6.99 -12.07
N VAL A 196 12.75 -7.72 -11.39
CA VAL A 196 11.40 -7.22 -11.09
C VAL A 196 11.40 -6.26 -9.90
N PHE A 197 12.07 -6.59 -8.80
CA PHE A 197 11.97 -5.89 -7.50
C PHE A 197 13.24 -5.18 -7.06
N LYS A 198 14.35 -5.29 -7.81
CA LYS A 198 15.68 -4.85 -7.33
C LYS A 198 16.11 -5.52 -6.02
N GLU A 199 15.51 -6.65 -5.65
CA GLU A 199 15.76 -7.42 -4.43
C GLU A 199 15.81 -8.91 -4.78
N ASN A 200 16.58 -9.69 -4.03
CA ASN A 200 16.60 -11.16 -4.16
C ASN A 200 15.69 -11.85 -3.12
N ALA A 201 15.53 -13.17 -3.23
CA ALA A 201 14.62 -13.91 -2.34
C ALA A 201 15.03 -13.86 -0.85
N LYS A 202 16.33 -13.73 -0.54
CA LYS A 202 16.82 -13.63 0.83
C LYS A 202 16.50 -12.25 1.42
N GLU A 203 16.80 -11.18 0.70
CA GLU A 203 16.48 -9.80 1.10
C GLU A 203 14.98 -9.63 1.34
N TYR A 204 14.15 -10.13 0.42
CA TYR A 204 12.70 -10.04 0.57
C TYR A 204 12.19 -10.81 1.80
N ARG A 205 12.76 -11.97 2.11
CA ARG A 205 12.43 -12.73 3.33
C ARG A 205 12.78 -11.94 4.59
N GLU A 206 13.92 -11.28 4.62
CA GLU A 206 14.36 -10.47 5.76
C GLU A 206 13.44 -9.25 5.95
N ILE A 207 13.07 -8.56 4.87
CA ILE A 207 12.16 -7.40 4.89
C ILE A 207 10.79 -7.78 5.49
N LEU A 208 10.22 -8.90 5.05
CA LEU A 208 8.92 -9.38 5.55
C LEU A 208 9.00 -10.23 6.83
N ARG A 209 10.21 -10.44 7.37
CA ARG A 209 10.45 -11.28 8.56
C ARG A 209 9.81 -12.67 8.42
N LEU A 210 10.03 -13.30 7.26
CA LEU A 210 9.46 -14.60 6.93
C LEU A 210 10.19 -15.74 7.66
N ASP A 211 9.42 -16.72 8.09
CA ASP A 211 9.95 -17.94 8.70
C ASP A 211 10.60 -18.84 7.63
N SER A 212 11.47 -19.77 8.06
CA SER A 212 12.16 -20.69 7.13
C SER A 212 11.21 -21.56 6.31
N LYS A 213 10.01 -21.82 6.83
CA LYS A 213 8.95 -22.61 6.17
C LYS A 213 8.04 -21.76 5.28
N ASP A 214 8.12 -20.43 5.35
CA ASP A 214 7.28 -19.56 4.56
C ASP A 214 7.72 -19.55 3.09
N ASN A 215 6.73 -19.62 2.21
CA ASN A 215 6.93 -19.44 0.78
C ASN A 215 6.80 -17.97 0.42
N VAL A 216 7.89 -17.38 -0.08
CA VAL A 216 7.97 -16.00 -0.59
C VAL A 216 6.83 -15.68 -1.56
N ARG A 217 6.51 -16.58 -2.49
CA ARG A 217 5.50 -16.31 -3.51
C ARG A 217 4.10 -16.17 -2.92
N HIS A 218 3.84 -16.84 -1.80
CA HIS A 218 2.56 -16.75 -1.13
C HIS A 218 2.30 -15.39 -0.49
N THR A 219 3.32 -14.54 -0.34
CA THR A 219 3.17 -13.18 0.20
C THR A 219 3.12 -12.11 -0.90
N LEU A 220 3.31 -12.46 -2.16
CA LEU A 220 3.29 -11.52 -3.28
C LEU A 220 1.85 -11.15 -3.67
N TYR A 221 1.64 -9.91 -4.06
CA TYR A 221 0.34 -9.42 -4.55
C TYR A 221 0.03 -9.97 -5.96
N ALA A 222 -1.25 -9.99 -6.33
CA ALA A 222 -1.70 -10.54 -7.60
C ALA A 222 -0.99 -9.91 -8.82
N GLU A 223 -0.83 -8.58 -8.82
CA GLU A 223 -0.16 -7.86 -9.90
C GLU A 223 1.34 -8.17 -9.95
N VAL A 224 1.94 -8.43 -8.79
CA VAL A 224 3.34 -8.82 -8.68
C VAL A 224 3.56 -10.25 -9.22
N LEU A 225 2.67 -11.18 -8.86
CA LEU A 225 2.68 -12.55 -9.39
C LEU A 225 2.48 -12.57 -10.91
N LEU A 226 1.64 -11.68 -11.44
CA LEU A 226 1.43 -11.56 -12.88
C LEU A 226 2.71 -11.11 -13.61
N VAL A 227 3.43 -10.13 -13.06
CA VAL A 227 4.69 -9.66 -13.67
C VAL A 227 5.76 -10.75 -13.61
N ILE A 228 5.90 -11.45 -12.48
CA ILE A 228 6.79 -12.62 -12.40
C ILE A 228 6.41 -13.66 -13.45
N SER A 229 5.13 -14.01 -13.55
CA SER A 229 4.63 -14.98 -14.53
C SER A 229 4.99 -14.59 -15.96
N SER A 230 4.85 -13.31 -16.30
CA SER A 230 5.25 -12.77 -17.60
C SER A 230 6.76 -12.93 -17.84
N PHE A 231 7.59 -12.64 -16.85
CA PHE A 231 9.04 -12.82 -16.93
C PHE A 231 9.40 -14.30 -17.08
N GLU A 232 8.82 -15.18 -16.27
CA GLU A 232 9.12 -16.61 -16.32
C GLU A 232 8.75 -17.22 -17.67
N ASN A 233 7.61 -16.82 -18.23
CA ASN A 233 7.18 -17.24 -19.55
C ASN A 233 8.11 -16.69 -20.65
N GLY A 234 8.41 -15.39 -20.61
CA GLY A 234 9.25 -14.71 -21.61
C GLY A 234 10.69 -15.22 -21.61
N VAL A 235 11.33 -15.26 -20.44
CA VAL A 235 12.68 -15.80 -20.26
C VAL A 235 12.72 -17.27 -20.68
N GLY A 236 11.71 -18.06 -20.29
CA GLY A 236 11.61 -19.47 -20.70
C GLY A 236 11.58 -19.63 -22.22
N ALA A 237 10.78 -18.83 -22.92
CA ALA A 237 10.68 -18.86 -24.38
C ALA A 237 12.01 -18.48 -25.07
N VAL A 238 12.68 -17.42 -24.59
CA VAL A 238 13.96 -16.96 -25.17
C VAL A 238 15.07 -17.99 -24.93
N ILE A 239 15.17 -18.59 -23.74
CA ILE A 239 16.13 -19.67 -23.46
C ILE A 239 15.93 -20.84 -24.43
N GLN A 240 14.68 -21.27 -24.64
CA GLN A 240 14.38 -22.35 -25.57
C GLN A 240 14.81 -22.02 -27.00
N GLU A 241 14.56 -20.79 -27.45
CA GLU A 241 14.86 -20.35 -28.80
C GLU A 241 16.37 -20.22 -29.03
N GLU A 242 17.09 -19.54 -28.14
CA GLU A 242 18.56 -19.42 -28.25
C GLU A 242 19.24 -20.79 -28.21
N CYS A 243 18.75 -21.71 -27.36
CA CYS A 243 19.30 -23.06 -27.30
C CYS A 243 19.07 -23.83 -28.62
N LYS A 244 17.88 -23.71 -29.24
CA LYS A 244 17.59 -24.35 -30.53
C LYS A 244 18.48 -23.78 -31.65
N GLN A 245 18.67 -22.47 -31.68
CA GLN A 245 19.50 -21.79 -32.68
C GLN A 245 20.98 -22.15 -32.53
N ASN A 246 21.47 -22.32 -31.30
CA ASN A 246 22.85 -22.70 -31.01
C ASN A 246 23.08 -24.22 -31.00
N GLY A 247 22.34 -24.99 -31.80
CA GLY A 247 22.56 -26.43 -31.95
C GLY A 247 22.28 -27.27 -30.69
N LYS A 248 21.37 -26.82 -29.82
CA LYS A 248 21.00 -27.45 -28.52
C LYS A 248 22.09 -27.40 -27.45
N VAL A 249 23.05 -26.49 -27.58
CA VAL A 249 24.01 -26.21 -26.50
C VAL A 249 23.30 -25.49 -25.36
N LYS A 250 23.41 -26.01 -24.14
CA LYS A 250 22.78 -25.42 -22.95
C LYS A 250 23.40 -24.05 -22.66
N LEU A 251 22.57 -23.09 -22.27
CA LEU A 251 22.99 -21.75 -21.89
C LEU A 251 23.64 -21.75 -20.50
N THR A 252 24.64 -20.90 -20.32
CA THR A 252 25.24 -20.56 -19.04
C THR A 252 24.30 -19.66 -18.21
N ILE A 253 24.56 -19.52 -16.92
CA ILE A 253 23.80 -18.60 -16.06
C ILE A 253 23.99 -17.14 -16.49
N GLU A 254 25.18 -16.79 -16.99
CA GLU A 254 25.49 -15.44 -17.50
C GLU A 254 24.66 -15.10 -18.76
N GLU A 255 24.49 -16.07 -19.67
CA GLU A 255 23.61 -15.90 -20.83
C GLU A 255 22.15 -15.73 -20.40
N VAL A 256 21.69 -16.48 -19.39
CA VAL A 256 20.34 -16.30 -18.83
C VAL A 256 20.19 -14.93 -18.16
N GLU A 257 21.20 -14.47 -17.42
CA GLU A 257 21.21 -13.12 -16.82
C GLU A 257 21.09 -12.03 -17.87
N ARG A 258 21.79 -12.15 -19.01
CA ARG A 258 21.63 -11.24 -20.15
C ARG A 258 20.19 -11.24 -20.67
N ILE A 259 19.58 -12.41 -20.87
CA ILE A 259 18.18 -12.52 -21.33
C ILE A 259 17.23 -11.81 -20.36
N VAL A 260 17.39 -12.06 -19.05
CA VAL A 260 16.55 -11.41 -18.03
C VAL A 260 16.74 -9.89 -18.04
N GLY A 261 17.98 -9.43 -18.16
CA GLY A 261 18.30 -8.00 -18.24
C GLY A 261 17.71 -7.31 -19.47
N GLU A 262 17.82 -7.94 -20.64
CA GLU A 262 17.23 -7.43 -21.88
C GLU A 262 15.71 -7.33 -21.81
N LEU A 263 15.04 -8.34 -21.22
CA LEU A 263 13.60 -8.29 -21.01
C LEU A 263 13.22 -7.19 -20.02
N ALA A 264 13.99 -6.99 -18.95
CA ALA A 264 13.75 -5.95 -17.95
C ALA A 264 13.90 -4.53 -18.53
N GLU A 265 14.86 -4.33 -19.42
CA GLU A 265 15.09 -3.05 -20.08
C GLU A 265 14.16 -2.80 -21.28
N HIS A 266 13.41 -3.81 -21.71
CA HIS A 266 12.50 -3.69 -22.84
C HIS A 266 11.43 -2.60 -22.57
N PRO A 267 11.21 -1.63 -23.49
CA PRO A 267 10.30 -0.51 -23.26
C PRO A 267 8.86 -0.90 -22.89
N MET A 268 8.37 -2.03 -23.42
CA MET A 268 7.04 -2.55 -23.07
C MET A 268 6.96 -3.11 -21.64
N GLN A 269 8.07 -3.52 -21.03
CA GLN A 269 8.10 -4.11 -19.69
C GLN A 269 8.23 -3.05 -18.59
N LYS A 270 8.93 -1.95 -18.86
CA LYS A 270 9.17 -0.88 -17.87
C LYS A 270 7.92 -0.38 -17.13
N PRO A 271 6.77 -0.13 -17.79
CA PRO A 271 5.56 0.28 -17.10
C PRO A 271 5.04 -0.75 -16.08
N TYR A 272 5.06 -2.04 -16.44
CA TYR A 272 4.61 -3.12 -15.56
C TYR A 272 5.56 -3.34 -14.38
N LEU A 273 6.87 -3.23 -14.61
CA LEU A 273 7.87 -3.26 -13.55
C LEU A 273 7.68 -2.11 -12.56
N ASN A 274 7.50 -0.89 -13.05
CA ASN A 274 7.28 0.27 -12.20
C ASN A 274 5.98 0.15 -11.41
N ASP A 275 4.89 -0.32 -12.02
CA ASP A 275 3.62 -0.56 -11.34
C ASP A 275 3.76 -1.64 -10.24
N ALA A 276 4.43 -2.75 -10.53
CA ALA A 276 4.69 -3.80 -9.54
C ALA A 276 5.53 -3.28 -8.36
N ARG A 277 6.59 -2.51 -8.62
CA ARG A 277 7.45 -1.91 -7.59
C ARG A 277 6.68 -0.90 -6.73
N SER A 278 5.91 -0.01 -7.34
CA SER A 278 5.07 0.95 -6.62
C SER A 278 4.04 0.27 -5.73
N LYS A 279 3.35 -0.75 -6.24
CA LYS A 279 2.37 -1.53 -5.46
C LYS A 279 3.03 -2.28 -4.32
N MET A 280 4.14 -2.96 -4.57
CA MET A 280 4.86 -3.72 -3.56
C MET A 280 5.38 -2.82 -2.44
N ALA A 281 6.13 -1.77 -2.79
CA ALA A 281 6.67 -0.81 -1.83
C ALA A 281 5.56 -0.15 -0.99
N SER A 282 4.48 0.31 -1.63
CA SER A 282 3.42 1.07 -0.95
C SER A 282 2.53 0.19 -0.08
N ARG A 283 2.14 -0.99 -0.57
CA ARG A 283 1.26 -1.91 0.16
C ARG A 283 1.99 -2.56 1.33
N ASP A 284 3.23 -3.01 1.15
CA ASP A 284 3.99 -3.62 2.24
C ASP A 284 4.33 -2.60 3.33
N PHE A 285 4.63 -1.35 2.95
CA PHE A 285 4.85 -0.29 3.92
C PHE A 285 3.57 0.10 4.70
N SER A 286 2.44 0.22 4.00
CA SER A 286 1.16 0.60 4.62
C SER A 286 0.57 -0.51 5.49
N PHE A 287 0.52 -1.75 4.96
CA PHE A 287 -0.21 -2.85 5.57
C PHE A 287 0.66 -3.80 6.41
N ARG A 288 1.93 -4.00 6.04
CA ARG A 288 2.83 -4.95 6.72
C ARG A 288 3.87 -4.28 7.61
N ASP A 289 3.91 -2.94 7.61
CA ASP A 289 4.98 -2.16 8.26
C ASP A 289 6.39 -2.58 7.76
N ALA A 290 6.49 -2.91 6.47
CA ALA A 290 7.72 -3.39 5.84
C ALA A 290 8.21 -2.40 4.79
N TYR A 291 9.43 -1.90 4.97
CA TYR A 291 10.05 -0.93 4.06
C TYR A 291 11.07 -1.60 3.14
N HIS A 292 10.88 -1.41 1.83
CA HIS A 292 11.75 -1.91 0.78
C HIS A 292 12.77 -0.84 0.39
N GLY A 293 14.01 -0.97 0.86
CA GLY A 293 15.06 0.03 0.59
C GLY A 293 15.37 0.20 -0.90
N ASN A 294 15.43 -0.89 -1.66
CA ASN A 294 15.89 -0.88 -3.06
C ASN A 294 14.84 -0.33 -4.03
N ILE A 295 13.56 -0.30 -3.62
CA ILE A 295 12.44 0.27 -4.38
C ILE A 295 11.74 1.40 -3.62
N GLY A 296 12.40 2.00 -2.63
CA GLY A 296 11.84 3.10 -1.83
C GLY A 296 11.48 4.33 -2.66
N GLU A 297 12.15 4.55 -3.80
CA GLU A 297 11.82 5.61 -4.76
C GLU A 297 10.44 5.46 -5.41
N TYR A 298 9.87 4.25 -5.39
CA TYR A 298 8.53 3.94 -5.91
C TYR A 298 7.44 4.08 -4.85
N LEU A 299 7.80 4.39 -3.61
CA LEU A 299 6.86 4.50 -2.50
C LEU A 299 5.85 5.63 -2.77
N GLN A 300 4.56 5.30 -2.68
CA GLN A 300 3.45 6.22 -2.87
C GLN A 300 2.40 6.01 -1.77
N ALA A 301 1.49 6.97 -1.64
CA ALA A 301 0.35 6.82 -0.76
C ALA A 301 -0.62 5.77 -1.31
N VAL A 302 -1.05 4.85 -0.45
CA VAL A 302 -2.09 3.87 -0.75
C VAL A 302 -3.43 4.59 -0.87
N SER A 303 -4.16 4.31 -1.94
CA SER A 303 -5.43 4.96 -2.22
C SER A 303 -6.56 4.40 -1.33
N PRO A 304 -7.67 5.14 -1.16
CA PRO A 304 -8.85 4.63 -0.44
C PRO A 304 -9.38 3.31 -1.01
N GLU A 305 -9.33 3.13 -2.34
CA GLU A 305 -9.77 1.91 -3.02
C GLU A 305 -8.91 0.71 -2.67
N GLU A 306 -7.62 0.91 -2.45
CA GLU A 306 -6.70 -0.15 -2.03
C GLU A 306 -6.94 -0.53 -0.57
N PHE A 307 -7.23 0.43 0.32
CA PHE A 307 -7.72 0.11 1.67
C PHE A 307 -9.02 -0.69 1.60
N GLU A 308 -9.95 -0.30 0.73
CA GLU A 308 -11.20 -1.04 0.53
C GLU A 308 -10.96 -2.48 0.07
N ARG A 309 -10.05 -2.66 -0.88
CA ARG A 309 -9.69 -3.97 -1.45
C ARG A 309 -9.09 -4.92 -0.42
N PHE A 310 -8.22 -4.45 0.47
CA PHE A 310 -7.46 -5.34 1.37
C PHE A 310 -8.07 -5.48 2.76
N ILE A 311 -8.70 -4.42 3.29
CA ILE A 311 -9.23 -4.39 4.66
C ILE A 311 -10.70 -3.92 4.74
N GLY A 312 -11.33 -3.67 3.61
CA GLY A 312 -12.73 -3.26 3.51
C GLY A 312 -13.70 -4.38 3.15
N ASP A 313 -14.89 -3.98 2.72
CA ASP A 313 -15.99 -4.89 2.40
C ASP A 313 -15.76 -5.61 1.07
N GLN A 314 -14.91 -5.05 0.19
CA GLN A 314 -14.44 -5.72 -1.03
C GLN A 314 -13.37 -6.79 -0.76
N SER A 315 -12.84 -6.85 0.46
CA SER A 315 -11.83 -7.86 0.82
C SER A 315 -12.45 -9.25 0.95
N VAL A 316 -11.76 -10.26 0.46
CA VAL A 316 -12.19 -11.66 0.52
C VAL A 316 -11.44 -12.37 1.63
N ASP A 317 -12.16 -12.94 2.58
CA ASP A 317 -11.55 -13.79 3.61
C ASP A 317 -11.41 -15.23 3.12
N PHE A 318 -10.45 -15.46 2.21
CA PHE A 318 -10.24 -16.80 1.64
C PHE A 318 -9.84 -17.82 2.70
N ASP A 319 -9.12 -17.43 3.76
CA ASP A 319 -8.74 -18.36 4.82
C ASP A 319 -10.00 -18.88 5.53
N ARG A 320 -10.96 -17.99 5.84
CA ARG A 320 -12.27 -18.38 6.36
C ARG A 320 -13.09 -19.20 5.36
N ILE A 321 -13.07 -18.85 4.07
CA ILE A 321 -13.77 -19.62 3.04
C ILE A 321 -13.20 -21.04 2.93
N LEU A 322 -11.88 -21.17 2.88
CA LEU A 322 -11.18 -22.46 2.80
C LEU A 322 -11.41 -23.30 4.06
N GLU A 323 -11.39 -22.67 5.24
CA GLU A 323 -11.68 -23.36 6.50
C GLU A 323 -13.11 -23.90 6.52
N ASN A 324 -14.09 -23.08 6.14
CA ASN A 324 -15.50 -23.50 6.06
C ASN A 324 -15.74 -24.62 5.02
N ASN A 325 -14.93 -24.69 3.98
CA ASN A 325 -15.10 -25.65 2.88
C ASN A 325 -14.07 -26.79 2.87
N LYS A 326 -13.27 -26.92 3.94
CA LYS A 326 -12.12 -27.85 4.02
C LYS A 326 -12.51 -29.30 3.73
N ASP A 327 -13.65 -29.75 4.22
CA ASP A 327 -14.12 -31.13 4.03
C ASP A 327 -14.59 -31.40 2.60
N VAL A 328 -15.20 -30.40 1.94
CA VAL A 328 -15.59 -30.49 0.52
C VAL A 328 -14.34 -30.58 -0.35
N LEU A 329 -13.36 -29.72 -0.10
CA LEU A 329 -12.09 -29.71 -0.84
C LEU A 329 -11.29 -31.00 -0.65
N LYS A 330 -11.29 -31.58 0.56
CA LYS A 330 -10.65 -32.89 0.81
C LYS A 330 -11.30 -34.00 -0.01
N ARG A 331 -12.64 -34.02 -0.11
CA ARG A 331 -13.36 -35.03 -0.91
C ARG A 331 -13.09 -34.88 -2.40
N LEU A 332 -13.07 -33.65 -2.92
CA LEU A 332 -12.73 -33.38 -4.32
C LEU A 332 -11.32 -33.87 -4.67
N LYS A 333 -10.35 -33.61 -3.80
CA LYS A 333 -8.97 -34.09 -3.99
C LYS A 333 -8.88 -35.62 -4.00
N GLN A 334 -9.60 -36.29 -3.10
CA GLN A 334 -9.64 -37.76 -3.06
C GLN A 334 -10.28 -38.36 -4.31
N ALA A 335 -11.27 -37.69 -4.89
CA ALA A 335 -11.93 -38.13 -6.13
C ALA A 335 -11.10 -37.87 -7.40
N GLU A 336 -10.07 -37.02 -7.37
CA GLU A 336 -9.10 -36.83 -8.47
C GLU A 336 -7.91 -37.81 -8.40
N ASP A 337 -7.62 -38.35 -7.20
CA ASP A 337 -6.56 -39.34 -6.97
C ASP A 337 -7.05 -40.81 -7.16
N GLU A 338 -8.35 -41.01 -7.44
CA GLU A 338 -9.00 -42.27 -7.86
C GLU A 338 -9.19 -42.30 -9.39
#